data_AF-A0A1X4HV77-F1
#
_entry.id   AF-A0A1X4HV77-F1
#
_cell.length_a   1.000
_cell.length_b   1.000
_cell.length_c   1.000
_cell.angle_alpha   90.00
_cell.angle_beta   90.00
_cell.angle_gamma   90.00
#
_symmetry.space_group_name_H-M   'P 1'
#
loop_
_entity.id
_entity.type
_entity.pdbx_description
1 polymer ?
#
loop_
_entity_poly.entity_id
_entity_poly.type
_entity_poly.pdbx_seq_one_letter_code
_entity_poly.pdbx_strand_id
1 'polypeptide(L)'
;LALPVGLALDAELSAYPGAGQPRMALGERFAPPAPTDVRPPGTTTARAAARYGEALRDDPWLDSVPVTLERVIPAPDGDGWQLADADEDAALPLTPAARSHPGLWRLVALSGGAPVRVFGECGHRGFTPLAVWPEGPGEVVPLC
;
A
#
# COMPACT_ATOMS: atom_id res chain seq x y z
N LEU A 1 10.70 -16.04 -6.67
CA LEU A 1 9.34 -16.56 -6.96
C LEU A 1 8.39 -15.37 -7.00
N ALA A 2 7.63 -15.17 -8.07
CA ALA A 2 6.65 -14.08 -8.15
C ALA A 2 5.29 -14.59 -7.65
N LEU A 3 4.73 -13.93 -6.64
CA LEU A 3 3.37 -14.20 -6.17
C LEU A 3 2.40 -13.27 -6.92
N PRO A 4 1.32 -13.80 -7.53
CA PRO A 4 0.35 -12.97 -8.23
C PRO A 4 -0.41 -12.07 -7.26
N VAL A 5 -0.51 -10.77 -7.59
CA VAL A 5 -1.31 -9.80 -6.83
C VAL A 5 -2.80 -10.14 -6.98
N GLY A 6 -3.55 -10.06 -5.89
CA GLY A 6 -5.00 -10.28 -5.89
C GLY A 6 -5.47 -11.71 -5.68
N LEU A 7 -4.55 -12.65 -5.48
CA LEU A 7 -4.88 -14.03 -5.14
C LEU A 7 -4.51 -14.34 -3.68
N ALA A 8 -5.33 -15.16 -3.03
CA ALA A 8 -5.00 -15.80 -1.77
C ALA A 8 -4.20 -17.08 -2.03
N LEU A 9 -3.22 -17.34 -1.16
CA LEU A 9 -2.40 -18.55 -1.18
C LEU A 9 -2.56 -19.28 0.16
N ASP A 10 -2.93 -20.57 0.09
CA ASP A 10 -2.93 -21.46 1.25
C ASP A 10 -1.55 -22.13 1.36
N ALA A 11 -0.78 -21.74 2.38
CA ALA A 11 0.60 -22.16 2.57
C ALA A 11 1.10 -21.96 3.99
N GLU A 12 2.16 -22.67 4.36
CA GLU A 12 2.89 -22.44 5.59
C GLU A 12 3.64 -21.09 5.55
N LEU A 13 3.59 -20.37 6.66
CA LEU A 13 4.34 -19.13 6.87
C LEU A 13 5.16 -19.23 8.16
N SER A 14 6.47 -19.10 8.03
CA SER A 14 7.39 -19.06 9.18
C SER A 14 7.89 -17.63 9.40
N ALA A 15 7.54 -17.03 10.53
CA ALA A 15 7.99 -15.68 10.89
C ALA A 15 9.46 -15.68 11.31
N TYR A 16 10.23 -14.71 10.82
CA TYR A 16 11.56 -14.42 11.35
C TYR A 16 11.48 -13.34 12.44
N PRO A 17 12.31 -13.44 13.50
CA PRO A 17 12.42 -12.38 14.48
C PRO A 17 13.00 -11.10 13.85
N GLY A 18 12.58 -9.94 14.37
CA GLY A 18 13.05 -8.63 13.94
C GLY A 18 12.13 -7.53 14.45
N ALA A 19 12.69 -6.35 14.72
CA ALA A 19 11.91 -5.16 15.02
C ALA A 19 11.51 -4.47 13.70
N GLY A 20 10.25 -4.04 13.58
CA GLY A 20 9.79 -3.17 12.49
C GLY A 20 9.56 -3.80 11.11
N GLN A 21 10.24 -4.90 10.75
CA GLN A 21 10.13 -5.53 9.42
C GLN A 21 9.50 -6.93 9.46
N PRO A 22 8.22 -7.10 9.05
CA PRO A 22 7.61 -8.43 8.97
C PRO A 22 8.30 -9.24 7.86
N ARG A 23 9.12 -10.20 8.28
CA ARG A 23 9.81 -11.13 7.38
C ARG A 23 9.24 -12.52 7.60
N MET A 24 8.76 -13.14 6.53
CA MET A 24 8.21 -14.49 6.59
C MET A 24 8.81 -15.35 5.48
N ALA A 25 9.19 -16.57 5.82
CA ALA A 25 9.47 -17.60 4.83
C ALA A 25 8.17 -18.29 4.42
N LEU A 26 7.98 -18.43 3.12
CA LEU A 26 6.93 -19.25 2.53
C LEU A 26 7.39 -20.71 2.50
N GLY A 27 6.66 -21.59 3.18
CA GLY A 27 6.92 -23.03 3.25
C GLY A 27 6.11 -23.82 2.23
N GLU A 28 5.57 -24.96 2.68
CA GLU A 28 4.72 -25.82 1.84
C GLU A 28 3.44 -25.09 1.40
N ARG A 29 2.97 -25.40 0.18
CA ARG A 29 1.70 -24.87 -0.35
C ARG A 29 0.67 -25.98 -0.40
N PHE A 30 -0.50 -25.71 0.15
CA PHE A 30 -1.57 -26.68 0.27
C PHE A 30 -2.54 -26.62 -0.92
N ALA A 31 -2.60 -25.48 -1.63
CA ALA A 31 -3.43 -25.31 -2.82
C ALA A 31 -2.82 -24.31 -3.83
N PRO A 32 -3.23 -24.35 -5.11
CA PRO A 32 -2.95 -23.28 -6.06
C PRO A 32 -3.54 -21.93 -5.59
N PRO A 33 -2.89 -20.79 -5.89
CA PRO A 33 -3.47 -19.48 -5.60
C PRO A 33 -4.86 -19.30 -6.22
N ALA A 34 -5.79 -18.72 -5.48
CA ALA A 34 -7.18 -18.52 -5.91
C ALA A 34 -7.62 -17.06 -5.70
N PRO A 35 -8.57 -16.53 -6.49
CA PRO A 35 -9.10 -15.18 -6.29
C PRO A 35 -9.64 -14.99 -4.88
N THR A 36 -9.48 -13.78 -4.33
CA THR A 36 -9.99 -13.43 -3.01
C THR A 36 -10.69 -12.07 -3.05
N ASP A 37 -11.79 -11.96 -2.32
CA ASP A 37 -12.49 -10.73 -2.03
C ASP A 37 -11.94 -10.02 -0.78
N VAL A 38 -11.03 -10.67 -0.05
CA VAL A 38 -10.41 -10.11 1.16
C VAL A 38 -9.57 -8.90 0.78
N ARG A 39 -9.89 -7.77 1.42
CA ARG A 39 -9.11 -6.53 1.33
C ARG A 39 -8.38 -6.31 2.66
N PRO A 40 -7.05 -6.06 2.66
CA PRO A 40 -6.34 -5.76 3.90
C PRO A 40 -6.99 -4.58 4.63
N PRO A 41 -7.16 -4.63 5.96
CA PRO A 41 -7.70 -3.51 6.70
C PRO A 41 -6.78 -2.29 6.54
N GLY A 42 -7.36 -1.15 6.18
CA GLY A 42 -6.61 0.08 5.99
C GLY A 42 -6.47 0.93 7.26
N THR A 43 -5.72 2.02 7.11
CA THR A 43 -5.52 3.07 8.10
C THR A 43 -5.56 4.44 7.44
N THR A 44 -5.61 5.51 8.23
CA THR A 44 -5.53 6.90 7.75
C THR A 44 -4.10 7.29 7.38
N THR A 45 -3.96 8.35 6.59
CA THR A 45 -2.65 8.90 6.18
C THR A 45 -1.79 9.33 7.38
N ALA A 46 -2.39 9.97 8.38
CA ALA A 46 -1.71 10.41 9.59
C ALA A 46 -1.18 9.21 10.40
N ARG A 47 -1.98 8.15 10.55
CA ARG A 47 -1.56 6.91 11.22
C ARG A 47 -0.47 6.16 10.44
N ALA A 48 -0.50 6.22 9.12
CA ALA A 48 0.57 5.66 8.28
C ALA A 48 1.91 6.36 8.53
N ALA A 49 1.92 7.70 8.58
CA ALA A 49 3.11 8.49 8.90
C ALA A 49 3.61 8.20 10.32
N ALA A 50 2.70 8.13 11.31
CA ALA A 50 3.05 7.77 12.68
C ALA A 50 3.67 6.37 12.78
N ARG A 51 3.08 5.39 12.09
CA ARG A 51 3.61 4.01 12.04
C ARG A 51 5.01 3.96 11.45
N TYR A 52 5.27 4.71 10.38
CA TYR A 52 6.63 4.83 9.83
C TYR A 52 7.59 5.43 10.87
N GLY A 53 7.19 6.51 11.55
CA GLY A 53 8.00 7.15 12.58
C GLY A 53 8.35 6.23 13.76
N GLU A 54 7.39 5.43 14.25
CA GLU A 54 7.67 4.44 15.31
C GLU A 54 8.60 3.33 14.81
N ALA A 55 8.36 2.78 13.63
CA ALA A 55 9.21 1.73 13.08
C ALA A 55 10.65 2.23 12.81
N LEU A 56 10.81 3.50 12.42
CA LEU A 56 12.12 4.13 12.24
C LEU A 56 12.88 4.34 13.56
N ARG A 57 12.17 4.51 14.68
CA ARG A 57 12.82 4.56 16.01
C ARG A 57 13.41 3.20 16.40
N ASP A 58 12.74 2.12 16.04
CA ASP A 58 13.18 0.76 16.32
C ASP A 58 14.30 0.30 15.37
N ASP A 59 14.26 0.74 14.11
CA ASP A 59 15.27 0.45 13.08
C ASP A 59 15.62 1.73 12.30
N PRO A 60 16.74 2.42 12.61
CA PRO A 60 17.10 3.68 11.96
C PRO A 60 17.57 3.52 10.51
N TRP A 61 17.72 2.28 10.01
CA TRP A 61 18.03 1.99 8.61
C TRP A 61 16.78 1.66 7.79
N LEU A 62 15.58 1.75 8.39
CA LEU A 62 14.33 1.46 7.71
C LEU A 62 13.95 2.52 6.68
N ASP A 63 13.89 2.13 5.41
CA ASP A 63 13.50 3.03 4.33
C ASP A 63 12.00 3.34 4.30
N SER A 64 11.16 2.32 4.53
CA SER A 64 9.70 2.40 4.45
C SER A 64 9.01 1.27 5.24
N VAL A 65 7.69 1.39 5.45
CA VAL A 65 6.82 0.35 6.00
C VAL A 65 5.66 0.03 5.07
N PRO A 66 5.23 -1.25 4.96
CA PRO A 66 4.06 -1.61 4.16
C PRO A 66 2.78 -1.13 4.85
N VAL A 67 1.95 -0.37 4.15
CA VAL A 67 0.71 0.22 4.68
C VAL A 67 -0.42 0.07 3.67
N THR A 68 -1.62 -0.23 4.19
CA THR A 68 -2.88 -0.06 3.45
C THR A 68 -3.54 1.23 3.91
N LEU A 69 -3.72 2.19 3.00
CA LEU A 69 -4.50 3.39 3.22
C LEU A 69 -5.96 3.10 2.87
N GLU A 70 -6.88 3.45 3.76
CA GLU A 70 -8.27 2.98 3.72
C GLU A 70 -9.12 3.74 2.70
N ARG A 71 -9.19 5.08 2.82
CA ARG A 71 -10.00 5.95 1.97
C ARG A 71 -9.19 7.18 1.60
N VAL A 72 -8.47 7.08 0.49
CA VAL A 72 -7.63 8.18 -0.01
C VAL A 72 -7.97 8.55 -1.43
N ILE A 73 -7.81 9.83 -1.76
CA ILE A 73 -8.06 10.38 -3.09
C ILE A 73 -6.71 10.81 -3.68
N PRO A 74 -6.26 10.24 -4.81
CA PRO A 74 -5.10 10.77 -5.53
C PRO A 74 -5.43 12.16 -6.07
N ALA A 75 -4.66 13.16 -5.63
CA ALA A 75 -4.87 14.55 -6.01
C ALA A 75 -3.55 15.20 -6.43
N PRO A 76 -3.57 16.15 -7.40
CA PRO A 76 -2.41 16.97 -7.69
C PRO A 76 -2.08 17.87 -6.48
N ASP A 77 -0.79 18.12 -6.27
CA ASP A 77 -0.27 19.02 -5.23
C ASP A 77 0.92 19.81 -5.77
N GLY A 78 0.70 21.06 -6.18
CA GLY A 78 1.69 21.84 -6.93
C GLY A 78 2.16 21.11 -8.19
N ASP A 79 3.47 20.90 -8.32
CA ASP A 79 4.09 20.11 -9.41
C ASP A 79 4.13 18.60 -9.09
N GLY A 80 3.42 18.16 -8.05
CA GLY A 80 3.42 16.82 -7.50
C GLY A 80 2.05 16.18 -7.46
N TRP A 81 2.00 15.05 -6.76
CA TRP A 81 0.81 14.27 -6.49
C TRP A 81 0.86 13.78 -5.06
N GLN A 82 -0.30 13.62 -4.46
CA GLN A 82 -0.46 13.12 -3.09
C GLN A 82 -1.66 12.18 -3.01
N LEU A 83 -1.69 11.39 -1.93
CA LEU A 83 -2.87 10.68 -1.47
C LEU A 83 -3.47 11.46 -0.32
N ALA A 84 -4.52 12.23 -0.60
CA ALA A 84 -5.27 12.96 0.41
C ALA A 84 -6.22 12.02 1.15
N ASP A 85 -6.27 12.10 2.46
CA ASP A 85 -7.27 11.39 3.26
C ASP A 85 -8.66 11.95 2.94
N ALA A 86 -9.64 11.07 2.76
CA ALA A 86 -11.00 11.48 2.44
C ALA A 86 -11.75 12.06 3.64
N ASP A 87 -11.33 11.69 4.86
CA ASP A 87 -12.04 11.98 6.09
C ASP A 87 -11.25 12.91 7.04
N GLU A 88 -9.94 13.10 6.80
CA GLU A 88 -9.03 13.91 7.62
C GLU A 88 -8.33 14.99 6.79
N ASP A 89 -7.95 16.11 7.40
CA ASP A 89 -7.12 17.15 6.76
C ASP A 89 -5.64 16.76 6.77
N ALA A 90 -5.33 15.66 6.07
CA ALA A 90 -4.01 15.07 6.00
C ALA A 90 -3.78 14.41 4.64
N ALA A 91 -2.52 14.42 4.17
CA ALA A 91 -2.14 13.79 2.92
C ALA A 91 -0.71 13.25 2.97
N LEU A 92 -0.44 12.23 2.17
CA LEU A 92 0.93 11.73 1.94
C LEU A 92 1.37 12.05 0.51
N PRO A 93 2.53 12.71 0.31
CA PRO A 93 3.04 12.95 -1.03
C PRO A 93 3.40 11.63 -1.70
N LEU A 94 3.18 11.51 -3.01
CA LEU A 94 3.66 10.38 -3.79
C LEU A 94 5.16 10.51 -4.05
N THR A 95 5.88 9.39 -3.95
CA THR A 95 7.32 9.39 -4.21
C THR A 95 7.63 9.82 -5.66
N PRO A 96 8.80 10.42 -5.94
CA PRO A 96 9.19 10.78 -7.30
C PRO A 96 9.12 9.60 -8.29
N ALA A 97 9.49 8.40 -7.84
CA ALA A 97 9.39 7.18 -8.65
C ALA A 97 7.93 6.85 -9.01
N ALA A 98 7.02 6.89 -8.02
CA ALA A 98 5.59 6.67 -8.25
C ALA A 98 5.00 7.68 -9.24
N ARG A 99 5.40 8.96 -9.15
CA ARG A 99 4.96 10.02 -10.08
C ARG A 99 5.41 9.78 -11.52
N SER A 100 6.57 9.16 -11.71
CA SER A 100 7.09 8.83 -13.05
C SER A 100 6.54 7.52 -13.62
N HIS A 101 5.82 6.72 -12.82
CA HIS A 101 5.33 5.41 -13.22
C HIS A 101 3.96 5.49 -13.92
N PRO A 102 3.69 4.70 -14.98
CA PRO A 102 2.37 4.64 -15.61
C PRO A 102 1.23 4.24 -14.64
N GLY A 103 1.58 3.58 -13.53
CA GLY A 103 0.66 3.22 -12.45
C GLY A 103 -0.12 4.40 -11.87
N LEU A 104 0.48 5.60 -11.84
CA LEU A 104 -0.21 6.80 -11.37
C LEU A 104 -1.52 7.04 -12.15
N TRP A 105 -1.50 6.88 -13.47
CA TRP A 105 -2.68 7.12 -14.29
C TRP A 105 -3.75 6.04 -14.09
N ARG A 106 -3.35 4.80 -13.77
CA ARG A 106 -4.32 3.75 -13.39
C ARG A 106 -4.98 4.07 -12.05
N LEU A 107 -4.20 4.51 -11.07
CA LEU A 107 -4.69 4.94 -9.77
C LEU A 107 -5.68 6.10 -9.90
N VAL A 108 -5.33 7.13 -10.67
CA VAL A 108 -6.20 8.30 -10.92
C VAL A 108 -7.47 7.89 -11.67
N ALA A 109 -7.36 7.07 -12.73
CA ALA A 109 -8.51 6.61 -13.50
C ALA A 109 -9.46 5.73 -12.68
N LEU A 110 -8.92 4.87 -11.81
CA LEU A 110 -9.74 4.01 -10.95
C LEU A 110 -10.43 4.80 -9.85
N SER A 111 -9.76 5.81 -9.28
CA SER A 111 -10.37 6.70 -8.29
C SER A 111 -11.47 7.55 -8.92
N GLY A 112 -11.23 8.17 -10.08
CA GLY A 112 -12.20 9.09 -10.69
C GLY A 112 -12.57 10.28 -9.79
N GLY A 113 -11.76 10.58 -8.77
CA GLY A 113 -12.06 11.57 -7.72
C GLY A 113 -12.80 11.01 -6.50
N ALA A 114 -13.22 9.75 -6.51
CA ALA A 114 -13.77 9.05 -5.35
C ALA A 114 -12.65 8.43 -4.50
N PRO A 115 -12.87 8.23 -3.18
CA PRO A 115 -11.92 7.53 -2.33
C PRO A 115 -11.58 6.13 -2.85
N VAL A 116 -10.33 5.71 -2.66
CA VAL A 116 -9.87 4.36 -2.98
C VAL A 116 -9.06 3.80 -1.81
N ARG A 117 -8.99 2.47 -1.72
CA ARG A 117 -8.08 1.78 -0.81
C ARG A 117 -6.78 1.49 -1.54
N VAL A 118 -5.65 1.85 -0.95
CA VAL A 118 -4.33 1.74 -1.60
C VAL A 118 -3.36 1.00 -0.70
N PHE A 119 -2.78 -0.10 -1.19
CA PHE A 119 -1.63 -0.73 -0.55
C PHE A 119 -0.33 -0.21 -1.16
N GLY A 120 0.66 0.05 -0.31
CA GLY A 120 1.95 0.55 -0.75
C GLY A 120 2.94 0.67 0.39
N GLU A 121 4.02 1.39 0.10
CA GLU A 121 5.12 1.62 1.03
C GLU A 121 5.12 3.07 1.49
N CYS A 122 5.09 3.30 2.81
CA CYS A 122 5.18 4.62 3.41
C CYS A 122 6.59 4.83 3.98
N GLY A 123 7.32 5.83 3.50
CA GLY A 123 8.68 6.13 3.96
C GLY A 123 9.01 7.61 3.93
N HIS A 124 10.28 7.94 4.16
CA HIS A 124 10.75 9.33 4.27
C HIS A 124 10.51 10.19 3.01
N ARG A 125 10.35 9.58 1.84
CA ARG A 125 10.06 10.28 0.57
C ARG A 125 8.57 10.38 0.25
N GLY A 126 7.70 9.91 1.14
CA GLY A 126 6.27 9.80 0.92
C GLY A 126 5.82 8.36 0.67
N PHE A 127 4.77 8.21 -0.13
CA PHE A 127 4.08 6.95 -0.36
C PHE A 127 4.31 6.43 -1.78
N THR A 128 4.70 5.15 -1.89
CA THR A 128 4.78 4.43 -3.17
C THR A 128 3.59 3.47 -3.28
N PRO A 129 2.58 3.78 -4.10
CA PRO A 129 1.42 2.93 -4.27
C PRO A 129 1.77 1.72 -5.14
N LEU A 130 1.42 0.53 -4.66
CA LEU A 130 1.73 -0.75 -5.31
C LEU A 130 0.47 -1.44 -5.83
N ALA A 131 -0.64 -1.29 -5.13
CA ALA A 131 -1.93 -1.87 -5.50
C ALA A 131 -3.09 -1.00 -5.01
N VAL A 132 -4.21 -1.03 -5.73
CA VAL A 132 -5.39 -0.23 -5.41
C VAL A 132 -6.68 -1.03 -5.58
N TRP A 133 -7.66 -0.75 -4.73
CA TRP A 133 -9.04 -1.21 -4.85
C TRP A 133 -9.98 -0.01 -4.98
N PRO A 134 -11.05 -0.11 -5.80
CA PRO A 134 -12.10 0.90 -5.82
C PRO A 134 -12.86 0.95 -4.47
N GLU A 135 -13.54 2.06 -4.15
CA GLU A 135 -14.36 2.17 -2.92
C GLU A 135 -15.42 1.05 -2.86
N GLY A 136 -16.12 0.85 -3.97
CA GLY A 136 -17.12 -0.20 -4.13
C GLY A 136 -16.54 -1.59 -4.42
N PRO A 137 -17.41 -2.56 -4.77
CA PRO A 137 -16.98 -3.88 -5.21
C PRO A 137 -16.01 -3.79 -6.40
N GLY A 138 -14.97 -4.63 -6.40
CA GLY A 138 -13.97 -4.64 -7.45
C GLY A 138 -12.69 -5.36 -7.03
N GLU A 139 -12.00 -5.89 -8.04
CA GLU A 139 -10.71 -6.56 -7.89
C GLU A 139 -9.60 -5.55 -7.62
N VAL A 140 -8.49 -6.05 -7.08
CA VAL A 140 -7.27 -5.26 -6.92
C VAL A 140 -6.64 -4.98 -8.29
N VAL A 141 -6.13 -3.76 -8.47
CA VAL A 141 -5.37 -3.36 -9.65
C VAL A 141 -3.90 -3.13 -9.25
N PRO A 142 -2.93 -3.85 -9.84
CA PRO A 142 -1.51 -3.61 -9.62
C PRO A 142 -1.04 -2.32 -10.32
N LEU A 143 -0.19 -1.56 -9.63
CA LEU A 143 0.31 -0.24 -10.07
C LEU A 143 1.79 -0.25 -10.47
N CYS A 144 2.51 -1.33 -10.17
CA CYS A 144 3.89 -1.60 -10.54
C CYS A 144 4.00 -2.89 -11.37
#